data_AF-A0A8T7BJD3-F1
#
_entry.id   AF-A0A8T7BJD3-F1
#
_cell.length_a   1.000
_cell.length_b   1.000
_cell.length_c   1.000
_cell.angle_alpha   90.00
_cell.angle_beta   90.00
_cell.angle_gamma   90.00
#
_symmetry.space_group_name_H-M   'P 1'
#
loop_
_entity.id
_entity.type
_entity.pdbx_description
1 polymer ?
#
loop_
_entity_poly.entity_id
_entity_poly.type
_entity_poly.pdbx_seq_one_letter_code
_entity_poly.pdbx_strand_id
1 'polypeptide(L)' 'MPNRKEKPLLSGKPDIPDPPQKPEPLECCGGGCYPCVFDYYYDQLAEWEQRHGILLQEWERREKKDR' A
#
# COMPACT_ATOMS: atom_id res chain seq x y z
N MET A 1 11.80 -7.02 -25.38
CA MET A 1 12.31 -6.46 -24.11
C MET A 1 11.36 -6.89 -22.99
N PRO A 2 11.66 -7.95 -22.20
CA PRO A 2 10.77 -8.32 -21.11
C PRO A 2 11.06 -7.43 -19.90
N ASN A 3 10.19 -6.46 -19.61
CA ASN A 3 10.29 -5.62 -18.42
C ASN A 3 9.86 -6.42 -17.19
N ARG A 4 10.83 -7.15 -16.66
CA ARG A 4 10.81 -8.03 -15.48
C ARG A 4 10.71 -7.23 -14.18
N LYS A 5 9.54 -6.67 -13.84
CA LYS A 5 9.23 -6.27 -12.44
C LYS A 5 7.76 -6.47 -12.03
N GLU A 6 6.99 -7.26 -12.77
CA GLU A 6 5.74 -7.80 -12.23
C GLU A 6 6.07 -8.79 -11.11
N LYS A 7 6.01 -8.31 -9.86
CA LYS A 7 6.04 -9.16 -8.67
C LYS A 7 4.89 -10.16 -8.85
N PRO A 8 5.16 -11.46 -8.99
CA PRO A 8 4.09 -12.44 -9.15
C PRO A 8 3.31 -12.48 -7.84
N LEU A 9 2.05 -12.03 -7.88
CA LEU A 9 1.14 -12.13 -6.76
C LEU A 9 0.88 -13.61 -6.47
N LEU A 10 1.49 -14.06 -5.39
CA LEU A 10 1.36 -15.37 -4.81
C LEU A 10 -0.10 -15.68 -4.43
N SER A 11 -0.61 -16.74 -5.04
CA SER A 11 -1.64 -17.65 -4.52
C SER A 11 -2.92 -17.01 -3.95
N GLY A 12 -3.87 -16.71 -4.85
CA GLY A 12 -5.30 -16.65 -4.52
C GLY A 12 -5.80 -15.39 -3.82
N LYS A 13 -4.93 -14.45 -3.45
CA LYS A 13 -5.31 -13.14 -2.88
C LYS A 13 -5.51 -12.07 -3.95
N PRO A 14 -6.29 -11.01 -3.66
CA PRO A 14 -6.55 -9.94 -4.61
C PRO A 14 -5.24 -9.18 -4.90
N ASP A 15 -5.11 -8.65 -6.12
CA ASP A 15 -4.03 -7.74 -6.50
C ASP A 15 -4.17 -6.46 -5.68
N ILE A 16 -3.31 -6.33 -4.68
CA ILE A 16 -3.23 -5.19 -3.79
C ILE A 16 -1.88 -4.54 -4.06
N PRO A 17 -1.83 -3.24 -4.41
CA PRO A 17 -0.56 -2.55 -4.60
C PRO A 17 0.24 -2.58 -3.29
N ASP A 18 1.58 -2.63 -3.36
CA ASP A 18 2.40 -2.53 -2.16
C ASP A 18 2.12 -1.20 -1.41
N PRO A 19 2.17 -1.21 -0.06
CA PRO A 19 2.01 0.01 0.72
C PRO A 19 3.07 1.05 0.36
N PRO A 20 2.79 2.36 0.56
CA PRO A 20 3.79 3.39 0.37
C PRO A 20 5.02 3.11 1.24
N GLN A 21 6.21 3.34 0.69
CA GLN A 21 7.45 3.14 1.42
C GLN A 21 7.60 4.22 2.49
N LYS A 22 7.82 3.80 3.75
CA LYS A 22 8.05 4.75 4.85
C LYS A 22 9.32 5.57 4.56
N PRO A 23 9.26 6.91 4.64
CA PRO A 23 10.44 7.73 4.45
C PRO A 23 11.46 7.49 5.57
N GLU A 24 12.72 7.44 5.19
CA GLU A 24 13.82 7.30 6.13
C GLU A 24 13.94 8.57 7.01
N PRO A 25 14.38 8.45 8.26
CA PRO A 25 14.58 9.61 9.12
C PRO A 25 15.66 10.58 8.59
N LEU A 26 16.56 10.13 7.69
CA LEU A 26 17.50 11.00 6.98
C LEU A 26 16.86 11.83 5.86
N GLU A 27 15.73 11.39 5.31
CA GLU A 27 14.93 12.17 4.33
C GLU A 27 14.11 13.26 5.05
N CYS A 28 13.92 13.10 6.37
CA CYS A 28 13.34 14.12 7.21
C CYS A 28 14.40 15.20 7.50
N CYS A 29 14.15 16.42 7.03
CA CYS A 29 14.98 17.60 7.26
C CYS A 29 15.25 17.91 8.76
N GLY A 30 14.58 17.24 9.70
CA GLY A 30 14.92 17.25 11.12
C GLY A 30 14.62 18.56 11.87
N GLY A 31 14.06 19.58 11.22
CA GLY A 31 13.98 20.94 11.78
C GLY A 31 12.79 21.80 11.39
N GLY A 32 11.70 21.23 10.86
CA GLY A 32 10.45 21.99 10.62
C GLY A 32 10.17 22.40 9.17
N CYS A 33 10.67 21.64 8.18
CA CYS A 33 10.19 21.79 6.80
C CYS A 33 8.70 21.41 6.73
N TYR A 34 7.87 22.31 6.20
CA TYR A 34 6.44 22.09 5.98
C TYR A 34 6.14 22.10 4.47
N PRO A 35 5.46 21.08 3.93
CA PRO A 35 4.91 19.90 4.63
C PRO A 35 5.97 18.88 5.05
N CYS A 36 5.74 18.20 6.18
CA CYS A 36 6.60 17.13 6.67
C CYS A 36 6.53 15.94 5.71
N VAL A 37 7.67 15.28 5.43
CA VAL A 37 7.70 14.06 4.60
C VAL A 37 6.81 12.95 5.18
N PHE A 38 6.68 12.91 6.51
CA PHE A 38 5.79 11.99 7.20
C PHE A 38 4.31 12.33 6.99
N ASP A 39 3.94 13.61 6.90
CA ASP A 39 2.55 14.03 6.62
C ASP A 39 2.10 13.47 5.27
N TYR A 40 2.92 13.69 4.24
CA TYR A 40 2.64 13.16 2.89
C TYR A 40 2.62 11.63 2.85
N TYR A 41 3.48 10.98 3.64
CA TYR A 41 3.47 9.53 3.79
C TYR A 41 2.16 9.03 4.43
N TYR A 42 1.70 9.66 5.51
CA TYR A 42 0.48 9.23 6.20
C TYR A 42 -0.77 9.47 5.35
N ASP A 43 -0.83 10.56 4.59
CA ASP A 43 -1.93 10.83 3.65
C ASP A 43 -2.06 9.71 2.61
N GLN A 44 -0.95 9.38 1.94
CA GLN A 44 -0.91 8.26 0.98
C GLN A 44 -1.17 6.90 1.65
N LEU A 45 -0.68 6.70 2.88
CA LEU A 45 -0.91 5.46 3.62
C LEU A 45 -2.40 5.29 3.94
N ALA A 46 -3.08 6.35 4.39
CA ALA A 46 -4.50 6.31 4.69
C ALA A 46 -5.34 5.97 3.43
N GLU A 47 -5.01 6.56 2.29
CA GLU A 47 -5.64 6.20 1.01
C GLU A 47 -5.40 4.73 0.63
N TRP A 48 -4.16 4.25 0.84
CA TRP A 48 -3.80 2.86 0.57
C TRP A 48 -4.55 1.89 1.48
N GLU A 49 -4.60 2.15 2.79
CA GLU A 49 -5.28 1.29 3.77
C GLU A 49 -6.78 1.17 3.47
N GLN A 50 -7.43 2.28 3.07
CA GLN A 50 -8.84 2.26 2.67
C GLN A 50 -9.06 1.38 1.44
N ARG A 51 -8.27 1.60 0.36
CA ARG A 51 -8.38 0.79 -0.87
C ARG A 51 -8.12 -0.69 -0.58
N HIS A 52 -7.08 -0.97 0.21
CA HIS A 52 -6.71 -2.33 0.59
C HIS A 52 -7.79 -3.02 1.44
N GLY A 53 -8.38 -2.31 2.41
CA GLY A 53 -9.44 -2.84 3.26
C GLY A 53 -10.69 -3.24 2.48
N ILE A 54 -11.07 -2.47 1.45
CA ILE A 54 -12.18 -2.81 0.55
C ILE A 54 -11.86 -4.07 -0.26
N LEU A 55 -10.69 -4.12 -0.91
CA LEU A 55 -10.26 -5.27 -1.70
C LEU A 55 -10.21 -6.56 -0.88
N LEU A 56 -9.68 -6.49 0.34
CA LEU A 56 -9.59 -7.63 1.24
C LEU A 56 -10.97 -8.10 1.69
N GLN A 57 -11.87 -7.17 2.06
CA GLN A 57 -13.24 -7.52 2.44
C GLN A 57 -14.03 -8.19 1.32
N GLU A 58 -13.93 -7.67 0.10
CA GLU A 58 -14.61 -8.25 -1.07
C GLU A 58 -14.09 -9.65 -1.36
N TRP A 59 -12.77 -9.83 -1.24
CA TRP A 59 -12.14 -11.14 -1.38
C TRP A 59 -12.57 -12.12 -0.29
N GLU A 60 -12.55 -11.73 0.99
CA GLU A 60 -13.02 -12.58 2.09
C GLU A 60 -14.50 -12.95 1.96
N ARG A 61 -15.33 -12.01 1.48
CA ARG A 61 -16.75 -12.25 1.19
C ARG A 61 -16.92 -13.26 0.06
N ARG A 62 -16.08 -13.19 -0.98
CA ARG A 62 -16.09 -14.13 -2.10
C ARG A 62 -15.60 -15.51 -1.67
N GLU A 63 -14.53 -15.60 -0.90
CA GLU A 63 -14.01 -16.85 -0.31
C GLU A 63 -15.06 -17.53 0.57
N LYS A 64 -15.76 -16.78 1.44
CA LYS A 64 -16.83 -17.33 2.27
C LYS A 64 -18.06 -17.79 1.48
N LYS A 65 -18.29 -17.23 0.30
CA LYS A 65 -19.39 -17.65 -0.59
C LYS A 65 -19.02 -18.92 -1.37
N ASP A 66 -17.74 -19.10 -1.65
CA ASP A 66 -17.22 -20.25 -2.39
C ASP A 66 -17.03 -21.50 -1.51
N ARG A 67 -17.02 -21.32 -0.18
CA ARG A 67 -16.96 -22.40 0.82
C ARG A 67 -18.32 -22.82 1.36
#